data_AF-A0A915C020-F1
#
_entry.id   AF-A0A915C020-F1
#
_cell.length_a   1.000
_cell.length_b   1.000
_cell.length_c   1.000
_cell.angle_alpha   90.00
_cell.angle_beta   90.00
_cell.angle_gamma   90.00
#
_symmetry.space_group_name_H-M   'P 1'
#
loop_
_entity.id
_entity.type
_entity.pdbx_description
1 polymer ?
#
loop_
_entity_poly.entity_id
_entity_poly.type
_entity_poly.pdbx_seq_one_letter_code
_entity_poly.pdbx_strand_id
1 'polypeptide(L)' 'TADAQNLADAASSSWILPFTAGGFIYIATVSVIPELLENSSPYQSIKEIIALLTGIGLMYLIAAYE' A
#
# COMPACT_ATOMS: atom_id res chain seq x y z
N THR A 1 12.54 19.68 6.12
CA THR A 1 11.15 19.19 6.28
C THR A 1 10.14 20.07 5.57
N ALA A 2 10.30 21.41 5.52
CA ALA A 2 9.41 22.28 4.74
C ALA A 2 9.31 21.93 3.24
N ASP A 3 10.42 21.65 2.55
CA ASP A 3 10.38 21.31 1.10
C ASP A 3 9.61 20.01 0.79
N ALA A 4 9.79 18.97 1.59
CA ALA A 4 9.15 17.67 1.36
C ALA A 4 7.62 17.75 1.56
N GLN A 5 7.17 18.47 2.59
CA GLN A 5 5.75 18.71 2.84
C GLN A 5 5.11 19.50 1.69
N ASN A 6 5.76 20.59 1.25
CA ASN A 6 5.25 21.41 0.14
C ASN A 6 5.21 20.61 -1.18
N LEU A 7 6.18 19.72 -1.41
CA LEU A 7 6.17 18.83 -2.57
C LEU A 7 5.02 17.81 -2.49
N ALA A 8 4.78 17.23 -1.32
CA ALA A 8 3.68 16.30 -1.08
C ALA A 8 2.32 16.98 -1.25
N ASP A 9 2.16 18.20 -0.72
CA ASP A 9 0.95 19.01 -0.87
C ASP A 9 0.71 19.37 -2.35
N ALA A 10 1.74 19.80 -3.07
CA ALA A 10 1.65 20.07 -4.51
C ALA A 10 1.34 18.81 -5.33
N ALA A 11 1.92 17.67 -4.97
CA ALA A 11 1.66 16.40 -5.62
C ALA A 11 0.27 15.85 -5.29
N SER A 12 -0.27 16.12 -4.09
CA SER A 12 -1.64 15.74 -3.67
C SER A 12 -2.70 16.64 -4.29
N SER A 13 -2.36 17.91 -4.53
CA SER A 13 -3.17 18.82 -5.35
C SER A 13 -3.14 18.45 -6.83
N SER A 14 -2.17 17.65 -7.26
CA SER A 14 -2.07 17.08 -8.59
C SER A 14 -2.75 15.71 -8.65
N TRP A 15 -3.40 15.40 -9.76
CA TRP A 15 -4.08 14.11 -9.96
C TRP A 15 -3.11 12.93 -10.09
N ILE A 16 -1.80 13.20 -10.07
CA ILE A 16 -0.74 12.21 -10.23
C ILE A 16 -0.66 11.25 -9.03
N LEU A 17 -0.78 11.74 -7.78
CA LEU A 17 -0.71 10.88 -6.59
C LEU A 17 -1.85 9.86 -6.53
N PRO A 18 -3.14 10.25 -6.67
CA PRO A 18 -4.22 9.26 -6.65
C PRO A 18 -4.15 8.30 -7.85
N PHE A 19 -3.67 8.76 -9.01
CA PHE A 19 -3.49 7.88 -10.17
C PHE A 19 -2.39 6.83 -9.94
N THR A 20 -1.22 7.25 -9.45
CA THR A 20 -0.10 6.33 -9.16
C THR A 20 -0.46 5.37 -8.02
N ALA A 21 -1.07 5.85 -6.94
CA ALA A 21 -1.53 5.01 -5.84
C ALA A 21 -2.60 4.00 -6.30
N GLY A 22 -3.58 4.45 -7.10
CA GLY A 22 -4.61 3.58 -7.68
C GLY A 22 -4.04 2.51 -8.60
N GLY A 23 -3.04 2.85 -9.42
CA GLY A 23 -2.33 1.89 -10.26
C GLY A 23 -1.63 0.80 -9.45
N PHE A 24 -0.90 1.17 -8.39
CA PHE A 24 -0.25 0.20 -7.51
C PHE A 24 -1.25 -0.68 -6.76
N ILE A 25 -2.35 -0.12 -6.27
CA ILE A 25 -3.43 -0.90 -5.62
C ILE A 25 -4.03 -1.89 -6.62
N TYR A 26 -4.31 -1.46 -7.86
CA TYR A 26 -4.86 -2.34 -8.89
C TYR A 26 -3.94 -3.55 -9.17
N ILE A 27 -2.65 -3.30 -9.38
CA ILE A 27 -1.67 -4.38 -9.61
C ILE A 27 -1.59 -5.31 -8.40
N ALA A 28 -1.52 -4.76 -7.19
CA ALA A 28 -1.49 -5.55 -5.96
C ALA A 28 -2.74 -6.44 -5.82
N THR A 29 -3.94 -5.93 -6.12
CA THR A 29 -5.19 -6.66 -5.87
C THR A 29 -5.60 -7.60 -7.00
N VAL A 30 -5.32 -7.25 -8.25
CA VAL A 30 -5.83 -8.00 -9.42
C VAL A 30 -4.79 -8.96 -9.98
N SER A 31 -3.49 -8.67 -9.78
CA SER A 31 -2.43 -9.58 -10.20
C SER A 31 -1.84 -10.32 -9.01
N VAL A 32 -1.36 -9.58 -8.00
CA VAL A 32 -0.56 -10.19 -6.92
C VAL A 32 -1.42 -10.99 -5.93
N ILE A 33 -2.57 -10.47 -5.46
CA ILE A 33 -3.47 -11.21 -4.54
C ILE A 33 -3.95 -12.53 -5.15
N PRO A 34 -4.54 -12.60 -6.36
CA PRO A 34 -4.99 -13.88 -6.90
C PRO A 34 -3.83 -14.84 -7.16
N GLU A 35 -2.66 -14.35 -7.59
CA GLU A 35 -1.47 -15.18 -7.81
C GLU A 35 -0.92 -15.77 -6.48
N LEU A 36 -1.00 -14.99 -5.39
CA LEU A 36 -0.71 -15.47 -4.03
C LEU A 36 -1.72 -16.52 -3.56
N LEU A 37 -3.02 -16.36 -3.85
CA LEU A 37 -4.08 -17.30 -3.46
C LEU A 37 -4.16 -18.56 -4.32
N GLU A 38 -3.79 -18.50 -5.60
CA GLU A 38 -3.92 -19.62 -6.55
C GLU A 38 -3.02 -20.81 -6.19
N ASN A 39 -1.89 -20.56 -5.52
CA ASN A 39 -0.91 -21.58 -5.12
C ASN A 39 -0.77 -21.75 -3.60
N SER A 40 -1.58 -21.07 -2.78
CA SER A 40 -1.47 -21.11 -1.32
C SER A 40 -2.57 -21.95 -0.67
N SER A 41 -2.20 -22.69 0.38
CA SER A 41 -3.22 -23.29 1.26
C SER A 41 -3.97 -22.18 2.01
N PRO A 42 -5.24 -22.36 2.40
CA PRO A 42 -6.00 -21.33 3.11
C PRO A 42 -5.31 -20.83 4.40
N TYR A 43 -4.50 -21.67 5.04
CA TYR A 43 -3.68 -21.28 6.19
C TYR A 43 -2.51 -20.34 5.83
N GLN A 44 -1.97 -20.46 4.63
CA GLN A 44 -0.90 -19.61 4.12
C GLN A 44 -1.45 -18.26 3.65
N SER A 45 -2.60 -18.24 2.97
CA SER A 45 -3.26 -16.98 2.58
C SER A 45 -3.61 -16.12 3.81
N ILE A 46 -4.03 -16.74 4.92
CA ILE A 46 -4.26 -16.02 6.19
C ILE A 46 -2.97 -15.37 6.71
N LYS A 47 -1.82 -16.05 6.64
CA LYS A 47 -0.53 -15.48 7.05
C LYS A 47 -0.11 -14.32 6.17
N GLU A 48 -0.37 -14.39 4.87
CA GLU A 48 -0.07 -13.32 3.92
C GLU A 48 -0.95 -12.08 4.16
N ILE A 49 -2.25 -12.27 4.44
CA ILE A 49 -3.14 -11.18 4.83
C ILE A 49 -2.66 -10.53 6.14
N ILE A 50 -2.26 -11.32 7.14
CA ILE A 50 -1.70 -10.78 8.39
C ILE A 50 -0.40 -10.01 8.11
N ALA A 51 0.48 -10.51 7.24
CA ALA A 51 1.71 -9.81 6.85
C ALA A 51 1.40 -8.49 6.13
N LEU A 52 0.41 -8.47 5.24
CA LEU A 52 -0.05 -7.26 4.55
C LEU A 52 -0.62 -6.23 5.54
N LEU A 53 -1.49 -6.66 6.46
CA LEU A 53 -2.01 -5.80 7.54
C LEU A 53 -0.91 -5.30 8.47
N THR A 54 0.09 -6.13 8.76
CA THR A 54 1.27 -5.73 9.54
C THR A 54 2.08 -4.66 8.81
N GLY A 55 2.27 -4.80 7.50
CA GLY A 55 2.94 -3.78 6.68
C GLY A 55 2.20 -2.44 6.66
N ILE A 56 0.87 -2.46 6.49
CA ILE A 56 0.03 -1.26 6.56
C ILE A 56 0.10 -0.64 7.96
N GLY A 57 0.03 -1.47 9.02
CA GLY A 57 0.15 -1.03 10.39
C GLY A 57 1.50 -0.38 10.69
N LEU A 58 2.59 -0.89 10.11
CA LEU A 58 3.92 -0.28 10.21
C LEU A 58 3.96 1.08 9.51
N MET A 59 3.40 1.21 8.30
CA MET A 59 3.30 2.51 7.62
C MET A 59 2.47 3.52 8.41
N TYR A 60 1.36 3.08 9.01
CA TYR A 60 0.55 3.92 9.89
C TYR A 60 1.33 4.34 11.15
N LEU A 61 2.06 3.42 11.77
CA LEU A 61 2.93 3.74 12.91
C LEU A 61 3.98 4.77 12.54
N ILE A 62 4.64 4.62 11.40
CA ILE A 62 5.61 5.61 10.93
C ILE A 62 4.95 6.97 10.80
N ALA A 63 3.81 7.07 10.09
CA ALA A 63 3.09 8.32 9.89
C ALA A 63 2.50 8.94 11.18
N ALA A 64 2.24 8.13 12.21
CA ALA A 64 1.71 8.61 13.49
C ALA A 64 2.81 9.11 14.45
N TYR A 65 4.05 8.68 14.27
CA TYR A 65 5.21 9.04 15.09
C TYR A 65 6.22 9.97 14.36
N GLU A 66 6.04 10.18 13.06
CA GLU A 66 6.61 11.27 12.26
C GLU A 66 5.92 12.61 12.56
#